data_AF-A0A376MMC6-F1
#
_entry.id   AF-A0A376MMC6-F1
#
_cell.length_a   1.000
_cell.length_b   1.000
_cell.length_c   1.000
_cell.angle_alpha   90.00
_cell.angle_beta   90.00
_cell.angle_gamma   90.00
#
_symmetry.space_group_name_H-M   'P 1'
#
loop_
_entity.id
_entity.type
_entity.pdbx_description
1 polymer ?
#
loop_
_entity_poly.entity_id
_entity_poly.type
_entity_poly.pdbx_seq_one_letter_code
_entity_poly.pdbx_strand_id
1 'polypeptide(L)'
;MTERWYPSLEPCRLIYYSGSWYLIALQKGKLQVFPLADIKSVSLTSERFERRGHIHSLVAEERFISALPHFSFIHNLSTPLTCDRRPAKAVPTGMETIC
;
A
#
# COMPACT_ATOMS: atom_id res chain seq x y z
N MET A 1 -8.50 18.59 -16.54
CA MET A 1 -7.50 17.97 -15.65
C MET A 1 -7.55 18.71 -14.33
N THR A 2 -8.09 18.08 -13.28
CA THR A 2 -8.14 18.68 -11.94
C THR A 2 -6.83 18.39 -11.23
N GLU A 3 -6.05 19.42 -10.96
CA GLU A 3 -4.84 19.32 -10.16
C GLU A 3 -5.25 18.93 -8.73
N ARG A 4 -4.72 17.80 -8.23
CA ARG A 4 -5.02 17.30 -6.89
C ARG A 4 -3.79 17.42 -6.02
N TRP A 5 -3.96 18.12 -4.90
CA TRP A 5 -2.96 18.21 -3.85
C TRP A 5 -3.14 17.07 -2.84
N TYR A 6 -2.04 16.42 -2.47
CA TYR A 6 -2.04 15.31 -1.53
C TYR A 6 -1.15 15.64 -0.31
N PRO A 7 -1.73 16.15 0.79
CA PRO A 7 -0.97 16.46 2.00
C PRO A 7 -0.59 15.18 2.75
N SER A 8 0.53 15.24 3.47
CA SER A 8 1.02 14.17 4.36
C SER A 8 1.17 12.81 3.64
N LEU A 9 1.83 12.83 2.49
CA LEU A 9 2.21 11.62 1.73
C LEU A 9 3.52 11.05 2.29
N GLU A 10 3.50 9.77 2.64
CA GLU A 10 4.69 9.02 3.03
C GLU A 10 5.26 8.29 1.81
N PRO A 11 6.36 8.75 1.19
CA PRO A 11 6.95 8.08 0.03
C PRO A 11 7.52 6.72 0.46
N CYS A 12 7.04 5.65 -0.16
CA CYS A 12 7.42 4.28 0.20
C CYS A 12 8.48 3.73 -0.76
N ARG A 13 8.22 3.77 -2.06
CA ARG A 13 9.12 3.21 -3.09
C ARG A 13 8.87 3.84 -4.45
N LEU A 14 9.93 3.98 -5.24
CA LEU A 14 9.87 4.32 -6.66
C LEU A 14 10.11 3.05 -7.48
N ILE A 15 9.22 2.74 -8.44
CA ILE A 15 9.26 1.52 -9.25
C ILE A 15 9.27 1.91 -10.73
N TYR A 16 10.20 1.33 -11.49
CA TYR A 16 10.20 1.42 -12.96
C TYR A 16 9.57 0.15 -13.53
N TYR A 17 8.50 0.30 -14.30
CA TYR A 17 7.79 -0.82 -14.91
C TYR A 17 7.19 -0.41 -16.25
N SER A 18 7.33 -1.27 -17.26
CA SER A 18 6.75 -1.09 -18.60
C SER A 18 7.00 0.30 -19.22
N GLY A 19 8.21 0.85 -19.05
CA GLY A 19 8.59 2.15 -19.62
C GLY A 19 8.17 3.37 -18.81
N SER A 20 7.49 3.19 -17.67
CA SER A 20 6.99 4.29 -16.83
C SER A 20 7.51 4.19 -15.40
N TRP A 21 7.67 5.35 -14.76
CA TRP A 21 8.00 5.46 -13.35
C TRP A 21 6.75 5.63 -12.50
N TYR A 22 6.67 4.88 -11.41
CA TYR A 22 5.55 4.92 -10.47
C TYR A 22 6.08 5.19 -9.05
N LEU A 23 5.54 6.21 -8.41
CA LEU A 23 5.75 6.50 -7.00
C LEU A 23 4.66 5.82 -6.18
N ILE A 24 5.06 4.93 -5.29
CA ILE A 24 4.18 4.34 -4.29
C ILE A 24 4.32 5.13 -3.01
N ALA A 25 3.19 5.60 -2.48
CA ALA A 25 3.15 6.36 -1.24
C ALA A 25 1.97 5.93 -0.38
N LEU A 26 2.06 6.20 0.92
CA LEU A 26 1.00 5.97 1.87
C LEU A 26 0.37 7.31 2.26
N GLN A 27 -0.96 7.36 2.29
CA GLN A 27 -1.68 8.52 2.80
C GLN A 27 -2.75 8.04 3.77
N LYS A 28 -2.65 8.42 5.06
CA LYS A 28 -3.60 7.99 6.11
C LYS A 28 -3.82 6.47 6.14
N GLY A 29 -2.75 5.69 5.94
CA GLY A 29 -2.81 4.22 5.91
C GLY A 29 -3.31 3.61 4.60
N LYS A 30 -3.64 4.41 3.58
CA LYS A 30 -4.05 3.93 2.25
C LYS A 30 -2.89 4.02 1.28
N LEU A 31 -2.62 2.92 0.58
CA LEU A 31 -1.62 2.91 -0.49
C LEU A 31 -2.13 3.72 -1.67
N GLN A 32 -1.28 4.58 -2.21
CA GLN A 32 -1.54 5.38 -3.39
C GLN A 32 -0.41 5.17 -4.39
N VAL A 33 -0.77 5.12 -5.67
CA VAL A 33 0.15 4.93 -6.78
C VAL A 33 0.05 6.15 -7.67
N PHE A 34 1.18 6.81 -7.90
CA PHE A 34 1.27 8.00 -8.74
C PHE A 34 2.22 7.74 -9.89
N PRO A 35 1.74 7.81 -11.15
CA PRO A 35 2.64 7.90 -12.29
C PRO A 35 3.50 9.16 -12.14
N LEU A 36 4.82 9.02 -12.27
CA LEU A 36 5.74 10.15 -12.07
C LEU A 36 5.49 11.28 -13.09
N ALA A 37 4.99 10.94 -14.28
CA ALA A 37 4.59 11.89 -15.32
C ALA A 37 3.41 12.81 -14.91
N ASP A 38 2.57 12.35 -13.97
CA ASP A 38 1.41 13.10 -13.48
C ASP A 38 1.77 14.03 -12.32
N ILE A 39 2.91 13.81 -11.65
CA ILE A 39 3.38 14.64 -10.54
C ILE A 39 3.90 15.96 -11.08
N LYS A 40 3.24 17.07 -10.69
CA LYS A 40 3.60 18.43 -11.13
C LYS A 40 4.59 19.11 -10.21
N SER A 41 4.47 18.87 -8.91
CA SER A 41 5.31 19.49 -7.88
C SER A 41 5.37 18.61 -6.65
N VAL A 42 6.46 18.73 -5.89
CA VAL A 42 6.67 18.04 -4.61
C VAL A 42 7.15 19.08 -3.61
N SER A 43 6.50 19.13 -2.45
CA SER A 43 6.91 19.99 -1.34
C SER A 43 7.31 19.14 -0.14
N LEU A 44 8.44 19.47 0.47
CA LEU A 44 8.88 18.85 1.71
C LEU A 44 8.00 19.36 2.86
N THR A 45 7.64 18.45 3.77
CA THR A 45 6.94 18.78 5.01
C THR A 45 7.84 18.48 6.20
N SER A 46 7.51 19.06 7.37
CA SER A 46 8.21 18.77 8.62
C SER A 46 7.87 17.40 9.21
N GLU A 47 6.95 16.67 8.58
CA GLU A 47 6.53 15.34 9.03
C GLU A 47 7.63 14.31 8.78
N ARG A 48 7.83 13.42 9.75
CA ARG A 48 8.73 12.27 9.61
C ARG A 48 7.89 11.03 9.38
N PHE A 49 8.33 10.21 8.44
CA PHE A 49 7.69 8.93 8.15
C PHE A 49 8.64 7.79 8.51
N GLU A 50 8.06 6.70 9.01
CA GLU A 50 8.80 5.47 9.28
C GLU A 50 8.52 4.45 8.19
N ARG A 51 9.58 3.78 7.73
CA ARG A 51 9.45 2.72 6.75
C ARG A 51 8.72 1.53 7.37
N ARG A 52 7.52 1.27 6.89
CA ARG A 52 6.72 0.10 7.27
C ARG A 52 7.17 -1.13 6.48
N GLY A 53 7.85 -2.08 7.14
CA GLY A 53 8.41 -3.28 6.50
C GLY A 53 7.38 -4.17 5.79
N HIS A 54 6.15 -4.25 6.30
CA HIS A 54 5.07 -5.00 5.64
C HIS A 54 4.67 -4.38 4.29
N ILE A 55 4.61 -3.04 4.20
CA ILE A 55 4.33 -2.33 2.96
C ILE A 55 5.44 -2.57 1.95
N HIS A 56 6.70 -2.47 2.41
CA HIS A 56 7.86 -2.71 1.56
C HIS A 56 7.84 -4.10 0.91
N SER A 57 7.37 -5.12 1.64
CA SER A 57 7.23 -6.48 1.12
C SER A 57 6.10 -6.57 0.10
N LEU A 58 4.92 -6.00 0.41
CA LEU A 58 3.76 -6.01 -0.47
C LEU A 58 4.03 -5.31 -1.81
N VAL A 59 4.69 -4.14 -1.80
CA VAL A 59 5.00 -3.39 -3.03
C VAL A 59 6.12 -4.02 -3.85
N ALA A 60 6.81 -5.03 -3.32
CA ALA A 60 7.82 -5.79 -4.03
C ALA A 60 7.25 -7.05 -4.69
N GLU A 61 5.98 -7.41 -4.41
CA GLU A 61 5.35 -8.58 -5.01
C GLU A 61 5.08 -8.36 -6.50
N GLU A 62 5.34 -9.38 -7.31
CA GLU A 62 5.16 -9.32 -8.76
C GLU A 62 3.72 -8.97 -9.16
N ARG A 63 2.73 -9.53 -8.47
CA ARG A 63 1.30 -9.23 -8.67
C ARG A 63 0.96 -7.75 -8.44
N PHE A 64 1.68 -7.09 -7.54
CA PHE A 64 1.48 -5.68 -7.27
C PHE A 64 2.09 -4.84 -8.38
N ILE A 65 3.32 -5.20 -8.80
CA ILE A 65 4.05 -4.51 -9.87
C ILE A 65 3.31 -4.62 -11.21
N SER A 66 2.82 -5.82 -11.55
CA SER A 66 2.09 -6.04 -12.80
C SER A 66 0.75 -5.31 -12.86
N ALA A 67 0.15 -4.99 -11.71
CA ALA A 67 -1.07 -4.20 -11.61
C ALA A 67 -0.83 -2.68 -11.76
N LEU A 68 0.40 -2.17 -11.62
CA LEU A 68 0.72 -0.73 -11.66
C LEU A 68 0.12 0.04 -12.85
N PRO A 69 0.17 -0.47 -14.10
CA PRO A 69 -0.42 0.23 -15.24
C PRO A 69 -1.94 0.40 -15.13
N HIS A 70 -2.60 -0.44 -14.33
CA HIS A 70 -4.05 -0.47 -14.15
C HIS A 70 -4.52 0.32 -12.92
N PHE A 71 -3.62 0.74 -12.02
CA PHE A 71 -3.99 1.44 -10.78
C PHE A 71 -4.66 2.79 -11.01
N SER A 72 -4.36 3.48 -12.12
CA SER A 72 -5.06 4.71 -12.50
C SER A 72 -6.57 4.49 -12.72
N PHE A 73 -6.95 3.27 -13.11
CA PHE A 73 -8.34 2.87 -13.36
C PHE A 73 -9.03 2.29 -12.13
N ILE A 74 -8.26 1.70 -11.20
CA ILE A 74 -8.77 1.00 -10.00
C ILE A 74 -9.06 1.98 -8.83
N HIS A 75 -8.78 3.28 -8.96
CA HIS A 75 -9.07 4.29 -7.92
C HIS A 75 -10.56 4.35 -7.48
N ASN A 76 -11.47 3.70 -8.23
CA ASN A 76 -12.88 3.55 -7.89
C ASN A 76 -13.26 2.29 -7.09
N LEU A 77 -12.34 1.38 -6.80
CA LEU A 77 -12.61 0.13 -6.06
C LEU A 77 -11.78 0.08 -4.77
N SER A 78 -12.00 1.05 -3.88
CA SER A 78 -11.46 0.99 -2.52
C SER A 78 -12.17 -0.11 -1.72
N THR A 79 -11.71 -1.35 -1.86
CA THR A 79 -11.76 -2.28 -0.73
C THR A 79 -10.53 -2.00 0.13
N PRO A 80 -10.69 -1.74 1.44
CA PRO A 80 -9.55 -1.62 2.32
C PRO A 80 -8.83 -2.97 2.31
N LEU A 81 -7.54 -2.98 1.96
CA LEU A 81 -6.67 -4.11 2.28
C LEU A 81 -6.47 -4.11 3.80
N THR A 82 -7.51 -4.51 4.53
CA THR A 82 -7.38 -4.90 5.92
C THR A 82 -6.48 -6.12 5.91
N CYS A 83 -5.25 -5.98 6.42
CA CYS A 83 -4.47 -7.14 6.80
C CYS A 83 -5.30 -7.92 7.80
N ASP A 84 -5.87 -9.05 7.36
CA ASP A 84 -6.56 -9.99 8.21
C ASP A 84 -5.56 -10.44 9.28
N ARG A 85 -5.72 -9.88 10.49
CA ARG A 85 -5.10 -10.47 11.67
C ARG A 85 -5.79 -11.81 11.85
N ARG A 86 -5.16 -12.90 11.39
CA ARG A 86 -5.51 -14.24 11.85
C ARG A 86 -5.45 -14.24 13.39
N PRO A 87 -6.56 -14.46 14.11
CA PRO A 87 -6.46 -14.75 15.53
C PRO A 87 -5.81 -16.13 15.67
N ALA A 88 -4.73 -16.20 16.46
CA ALA A 88 -4.18 -17.48 16.91
C ALA A 88 -5.29 -18.21 17.68
N LYS A 89 -5.81 -19.30 17.11
CA LYS A 89 -6.77 -20.15 17.81
C LYS A 89 -6.01 -20.84 18.95
N ALA A 90 -6.32 -20.43 20.17
CA ALA A 90 -5.85 -21.06 21.39
C ALA A 90 -6.17 -22.57 21.36
N VAL A 91 -5.18 -23.39 21.69
CA VAL A 91 -5.35 -24.80 22.04
C VAL A 91 -6.15 -24.87 23.35
N PRO A 92 -7.30 -25.54 23.40
CA PRO A 92 -7.89 -25.93 24.66
C PRO A 92 -7.27 -27.26 25.10
N THR A 93 -6.54 -27.19 26.20
CA THR A 93 -6.17 -28.34 27.04
C THR A 93 -7.42 -29.02 27.58
N GLY A 94 -7.53 -30.33 27.34
CA GLY A 94 -8.06 -31.28 28.31
C GLY A 94 -9.55 -31.61 28.27
N MET A 95 -9.78 -32.93 28.25
CA MET A 95 -10.84 -33.73 28.90
C MET A 95 -12.00 -34.21 28.03
N GLU A 96 -11.95 -35.49 27.66
CA GLU A 96 -13.14 -36.35 27.61
C GLU A 96 -12.78 -37.77 28.07
N THR A 97 -13.31 -38.10 29.25
CA THR A 97 -13.46 -39.45 29.80
C THR A 97 -14.45 -40.21 28.93
N ILE A 98 -14.09 -41.43 28.52
CA ILE A 98 -15.03 -42.41 27.96
C ILE A 98 -15.29 -43.44 29.06
N CYS A 99 -16.55 -43.59 29.46
CA CYS A 99 -17.08 -44.75 30.18
C CYS A 99 -17.35 -45.88 29.17
#